data_AF-S6B8Z1-F1
#
_entry.id   AF-S6B8Z1-F1
#
_cell.length_a   1.000
_cell.length_b   1.000
_cell.length_c   1.000
_cell.angle_alpha   90.00
_cell.angle_beta   90.00
_cell.angle_gamma   90.00
#
_symmetry.space_group_name_H-M   'P 1'
#
loop_
_entity.id
_entity.type
_entity.pdbx_description
1 polymer ?
#
loop_
_entity_poly.entity_id
_entity_poly.type
_entity_poly.pdbx_seq_one_letter_code
_entity_poly.pdbx_strand_id
1 'polypeptide(L)'
;MYTAPTMFEQPLVSNTSTHVPKKTNTKCFRNIAFFLIVFMYSGMMVIVLKPYMNPLTLYGIFMTGIFNILYGLFFISFIRSSNTDPGSVPANWGFYMGDDTKRRRYCKVCNVWKPDRTHHCSACNRCVLNMDHHCPWISNCVGLYNRKYFMQLLVYAVAGLCFIVAHSVYYLVNESIFIDGSQQEINDENSGLTAIANIYVCVMVFVGLALIFALIPFVQFHFRLVLKNSTTIENLDEATKDNGIYDMGVGANLQQVFGVNPLCWFAPCNLPLNRPVGDGVRWTQYY
;
A
#
# COMPACT_ATOMS: atom_id res chain seq x y z
N MET A 1 6.07 -53.00 47.67
CA MET A 1 6.16 -51.55 47.92
C MET A 1 7.29 -51.02 47.06
N TYR A 2 6.98 -50.46 45.90
CA TYR A 2 7.94 -49.75 45.06
C TYR A 2 7.37 -48.36 44.80
N THR A 3 8.03 -47.36 45.37
CA THR A 3 7.67 -45.94 45.34
C THR A 3 8.04 -45.33 43.98
N ALA A 4 7.12 -44.57 43.40
CA ALA A 4 7.30 -43.81 42.17
C ALA A 4 8.32 -42.67 42.34
N PRO A 5 9.10 -42.30 41.30
CA PRO A 5 9.98 -41.15 41.36
C PRO A 5 9.19 -39.85 41.17
N THR A 6 9.49 -38.91 42.06
CA THR A 6 8.96 -37.54 42.13
C THR A 6 9.25 -36.72 40.87
N MET A 7 8.23 -35.99 40.41
CA MET A 7 8.35 -34.95 39.38
C MET A 7 9.42 -33.94 39.76
N PHE A 8 10.42 -33.75 38.90
CA PHE A 8 11.28 -32.57 38.93
C PHE A 8 10.47 -31.36 38.47
N GLU A 9 10.15 -30.47 39.40
CA GLU A 9 9.73 -29.10 39.10
C GLU A 9 10.85 -28.39 38.33
N GLN A 10 10.59 -28.00 37.09
CA GLN A 10 11.48 -27.08 36.37
C GLN A 10 11.29 -25.66 36.91
N PRO A 11 12.37 -24.91 37.18
CA PRO A 11 12.25 -23.54 37.66
C PRO A 11 11.68 -22.64 36.57
N LEU A 12 10.64 -21.89 36.92
CA LEU A 12 10.09 -20.78 36.14
C LEU A 12 11.20 -19.76 35.89
N VAL A 13 11.80 -19.78 34.70
CA VAL A 13 12.70 -18.73 34.24
C VAL A 13 11.84 -17.49 33.94
N SER A 14 11.74 -16.59 34.91
CA SER A 14 11.17 -15.26 34.74
C SER A 14 12.08 -14.41 33.85
N ASN A 15 11.91 -14.53 32.54
CA ASN A 15 12.67 -13.76 31.56
C ASN A 15 12.00 -12.40 31.34
N THR A 16 12.12 -11.49 32.31
CA THR A 16 11.70 -10.09 32.16
C THR A 16 12.74 -9.34 31.34
N SER A 17 12.82 -9.62 30.04
CA SER A 17 13.34 -8.63 29.08
C SER A 17 12.16 -7.86 28.52
N THR A 18 11.69 -6.87 29.28
CA THR A 18 10.77 -5.85 28.75
C THR A 18 11.54 -4.98 27.78
N HIS A 19 11.76 -5.50 26.56
CA HIS A 19 12.11 -4.67 25.42
C HIS A 19 10.90 -3.76 25.18
N VAL A 20 10.91 -2.57 25.78
CA VAL A 20 9.93 -1.53 25.48
C VAL A 20 10.11 -1.20 23.99
N PRO A 21 9.14 -1.52 23.12
CA PRO A 21 9.30 -1.28 21.70
C PRO A 21 9.40 0.23 21.49
N LYS A 22 10.46 0.68 20.79
CA LYS A 22 10.52 2.05 20.29
C LYS A 22 9.29 2.25 19.39
N LYS A 23 8.30 3.02 19.85
CA LYS A 23 7.18 3.45 19.02
C LYS A 23 7.76 4.24 17.84
N THR A 24 7.86 3.60 16.68
CA THR A 24 8.16 4.30 15.43
C THR A 24 7.00 5.24 15.13
N ASN A 25 7.31 6.48 14.74
CA ASN A 25 6.34 7.56 14.56
C ASN A 25 5.57 7.43 13.23
N THR A 26 5.05 6.23 12.95
CA THR A 26 4.38 5.86 11.68
C THR A 26 3.08 6.64 11.47
N LYS A 27 2.45 7.07 12.57
CA LYS A 27 1.24 7.91 12.52
C LYS A 27 1.50 9.26 11.87
N CYS A 28 2.70 9.83 12.01
CA CYS A 28 3.06 11.11 11.39
C CYS A 28 3.02 11.01 9.86
N PHE A 29 3.68 10.01 9.27
CA PHE A 29 3.69 9.80 7.82
C PHE A 29 2.30 9.57 7.24
N ARG A 30 1.48 8.76 7.90
CA ARG A 30 0.10 8.53 7.47
C ARG A 30 -0.75 9.80 7.51
N ASN A 31 -0.56 10.66 8.51
CA ASN A 31 -1.24 11.94 8.59
C ASN A 31 -0.78 12.87 7.45
N ILE A 32 0.52 12.92 7.15
CA ILE A 32 1.04 13.68 6.00
C ILE A 32 0.40 13.20 4.71
N ALA A 33 0.35 11.88 4.48
CA ALA A 33 -0.33 11.31 3.31
C ALA A 33 -1.80 11.75 3.24
N PHE A 34 -2.53 11.69 4.35
CA PHE A 34 -3.93 12.13 4.41
C PHE A 34 -4.10 13.61 4.06
N PHE A 35 -3.26 14.49 4.60
CA PHE A 35 -3.27 15.92 4.25
C PHE A 35 -3.00 16.15 2.77
N LEU A 36 -2.01 15.46 2.18
CA LEU A 36 -1.71 15.55 0.75
C LEU A 36 -2.88 15.08 -0.12
N ILE A 37 -3.55 13.99 0.28
CA ILE A 37 -4.72 13.45 -0.42
C ILE A 37 -5.86 14.48 -0.45
N VAL A 38 -6.16 15.08 0.71
CA VAL A 38 -7.21 16.10 0.82
C VAL A 38 -6.84 17.34 0.01
N PHE A 39 -5.59 17.82 0.13
CA PHE A 39 -5.07 18.98 -0.62
C PHE A 39 -5.21 18.79 -2.14
N MET A 40 -4.84 17.62 -2.65
CA MET A 40 -4.95 17.32 -4.08
C MET A 40 -6.40 17.25 -4.54
N TYR A 41 -7.27 16.61 -3.75
CA TYR A 41 -8.69 16.50 -4.07
C TYR A 41 -9.41 17.85 -4.06
N SER A 42 -9.19 18.67 -3.03
CA SER A 42 -9.82 19.99 -2.92
C SER A 42 -9.42 20.91 -4.06
N GLY A 43 -8.14 20.95 -4.42
CA GLY A 43 -7.68 21.76 -5.55
C GLY A 43 -8.31 21.35 -6.87
N MET A 44 -8.41 20.04 -7.12
CA MET A 44 -9.08 19.54 -8.33
C MET A 44 -10.55 19.94 -8.39
N MET A 45 -11.30 19.72 -7.31
CA MET A 45 -12.75 19.94 -7.31
C MET A 45 -13.13 21.42 -7.26
N VAL A 46 -12.39 22.24 -6.49
CA VAL A 46 -12.75 23.64 -6.23
C VAL A 46 -12.13 24.60 -7.23
N ILE A 47 -10.97 24.29 -7.79
CA ILE A 47 -10.24 25.18 -8.70
C ILE A 47 -10.28 24.64 -10.12
N VAL A 48 -9.66 23.48 -10.36
CA VAL A 48 -9.38 23.00 -11.73
C VAL A 48 -10.67 22.60 -12.47
N LEU A 49 -11.59 21.88 -11.82
CA LEU A 49 -12.81 21.39 -12.46
C LEU A 49 -13.99 22.37 -12.38
N LYS A 50 -13.92 23.38 -11.51
CA LYS A 50 -15.01 24.34 -11.29
C LYS A 50 -15.47 25.08 -12.55
N PRO A 51 -14.57 25.54 -13.46
CA PRO A 51 -14.98 26.22 -14.69
C PRO A 51 -15.87 25.35 -15.61
N TYR A 52 -15.68 24.03 -15.61
CA TYR A 52 -16.47 23.12 -16.46
C TYR A 52 -17.85 22.77 -15.89
N MET A 53 -18.06 23.11 -14.61
CA MET A 53 -19.32 22.86 -13.89
C MET A 53 -20.24 24.08 -13.91
N ASN A 54 -19.76 25.25 -14.33
CA ASN A 54 -20.53 26.50 -14.39
C ASN A 54 -20.16 27.35 -15.64
N PRO A 55 -20.93 27.28 -16.75
CA PRO A 55 -22.13 26.47 -16.93
C PRO A 55 -21.80 24.97 -16.99
N LEU A 56 -22.74 24.13 -16.58
CA LEU A 56 -22.54 22.69 -16.53
C LEU A 56 -22.42 22.10 -17.94
N THR A 57 -21.22 21.65 -18.30
CA THR A 57 -20.95 21.00 -19.59
C THR A 57 -20.98 19.49 -19.47
N LEU A 58 -21.39 18.76 -20.52
CA LEU A 58 -21.30 17.28 -20.55
C LEU A 58 -19.87 16.80 -20.33
N TYR A 59 -18.90 17.53 -20.89
CA TYR A 59 -17.47 17.29 -20.68
C TYR A 59 -17.09 17.44 -19.20
N GLY A 60 -17.52 18.51 -18.54
CA GLY A 60 -17.29 18.74 -17.11
C GLY A 60 -17.89 17.65 -16.22
N ILE A 61 -19.12 17.21 -16.51
CA ILE A 61 -19.75 16.09 -15.81
C ILE A 61 -18.90 14.81 -15.97
N PHE A 62 -18.49 14.50 -17.20
CA PHE A 62 -17.74 13.30 -17.50
C PHE A 62 -16.36 13.29 -16.82
N MET A 63 -15.60 14.38 -16.92
CA MET A 63 -14.28 14.49 -16.29
C MET A 63 -14.37 14.46 -14.76
N THR A 64 -15.37 15.14 -14.19
CA THR A 64 -15.62 15.10 -12.75
C THR A 64 -16.00 13.68 -12.30
N GLY A 65 -16.83 12.98 -13.06
CA GLY A 65 -17.21 11.59 -12.80
C GLY A 65 -16.01 10.65 -12.81
N ILE A 66 -15.17 10.73 -13.85
CA ILE A 66 -13.94 9.93 -13.96
C ILE A 66 -13.02 10.20 -12.77
N PHE A 67 -12.77 11.47 -12.46
CA PHE A 67 -11.88 11.85 -11.37
C PHE A 67 -12.37 11.29 -10.03
N ASN A 68 -13.67 11.42 -9.73
CA ASN A 68 -14.23 10.94 -8.47
C ASN A 68 -14.25 9.40 -8.37
N ILE A 69 -14.47 8.69 -9.49
CA ILE A 69 -14.34 7.22 -9.52
C ILE A 69 -12.89 6.81 -9.23
N LEU A 70 -11.93 7.43 -9.90
CA LEU A 70 -10.51 7.14 -9.73
C LEU A 70 -10.03 7.47 -8.31
N TYR A 71 -10.43 8.62 -7.79
CA TYR A 71 -10.16 9.03 -6.41
C TYR A 71 -10.80 8.07 -5.40
N GLY A 72 -12.04 7.65 -5.63
CA GLY A 72 -12.73 6.67 -4.80
C GLY A 72 -11.98 5.33 -4.75
N LEU A 73 -11.55 4.81 -5.91
CA LEU A 73 -10.75 3.58 -5.99
C LEU A 73 -9.41 3.71 -5.26
N PHE A 74 -8.71 4.84 -5.46
CA PHE A 74 -7.48 5.17 -4.75
C PHE A 74 -7.70 5.21 -3.23
N PHE A 75 -8.70 5.97 -2.77
CA PHE A 75 -8.95 6.20 -1.36
C PHE A 75 -9.40 4.93 -0.64
N ILE A 76 -10.29 4.14 -1.25
CA ILE A 76 -10.68 2.84 -0.70
C ILE A 76 -9.45 1.93 -0.62
N SER A 77 -8.59 1.88 -1.64
CA SER A 77 -7.34 1.10 -1.61
C SER A 77 -6.42 1.56 -0.48
N PHE A 78 -6.26 2.87 -0.26
CA PHE A 78 -5.47 3.43 0.85
C PHE A 78 -5.99 2.98 2.21
N ILE A 79 -7.30 3.09 2.44
CA ILE A 79 -7.94 2.63 3.68
C ILE A 79 -7.75 1.13 3.87
N ARG A 80 -7.89 0.34 2.79
CA ARG A 80 -7.78 -1.12 2.84
C ARG A 80 -6.34 -1.57 3.11
N SER A 81 -5.35 -0.97 2.47
CA SER A 81 -3.93 -1.23 2.77
C SER A 81 -3.58 -0.89 4.21
N SER A 82 -4.10 0.24 4.72
CA SER A 82 -3.80 0.75 6.06
C SER A 82 -4.47 -0.07 7.18
N ASN A 83 -5.69 -0.55 6.97
CA ASN A 83 -6.51 -1.13 8.05
C ASN A 83 -6.69 -2.64 7.95
N THR A 84 -6.34 -3.27 6.82
CA THR A 84 -6.40 -4.74 6.71
C THR A 84 -5.22 -5.36 7.47
N ASP A 85 -5.49 -6.34 8.32
CA ASP A 85 -4.45 -7.14 8.96
C ASP A 85 -3.58 -7.82 7.88
N PRO A 86 -2.26 -7.62 7.86
CA PRO A 86 -1.41 -8.13 6.78
C PRO A 86 -1.22 -9.66 6.81
N GLY A 87 -1.65 -10.33 7.88
CA GLY A 87 -1.46 -11.75 8.13
C GLY A 87 -0.71 -11.99 9.43
N SER A 88 -1.23 -12.87 10.28
CA SER A 88 -0.62 -13.28 11.55
C SER A 88 -0.33 -14.78 11.53
N VAL A 89 0.71 -15.19 12.25
CA VAL A 89 1.05 -16.60 12.40
C VAL A 89 -0.09 -17.30 13.16
N PRO A 90 -0.63 -18.43 12.66
CA PRO A 90 -1.67 -19.17 13.36
C PRO A 90 -1.21 -19.61 14.76
N ALA A 91 -2.16 -19.66 15.69
CA ALA A 91 -1.90 -20.19 17.03
C ALA A 91 -1.35 -21.62 16.93
N ASN A 92 -0.34 -21.92 17.76
CA ASN A 92 0.31 -23.23 17.84
C ASN A 92 1.00 -23.70 16.54
N TRP A 93 1.29 -22.78 15.60
CA TRP A 93 2.11 -23.12 14.42
C TRP A 93 3.45 -23.73 14.84
N GLY A 94 3.79 -24.87 14.22
CA GLY A 94 5.01 -25.62 14.51
C GLY A 94 4.93 -26.57 15.72
N PHE A 95 3.90 -26.49 16.58
CA PHE A 95 3.78 -27.40 17.74
C PHE A 95 3.18 -28.76 17.38
N TYR A 96 2.12 -28.80 16.56
CA TYR A 96 1.43 -30.04 16.18
C TYR A 96 1.95 -30.72 14.91
N MET A 97 2.85 -30.07 14.17
CA MET A 97 3.46 -30.69 13.00
C MET A 97 4.64 -31.52 13.48
N GLY A 98 4.46 -32.84 13.57
CA GLY A 98 5.51 -33.83 13.84
C GLY A 98 6.55 -33.93 12.72
N ASP A 99 6.91 -32.80 12.14
CA ASP A 99 7.78 -32.64 10.99
C ASP A 99 8.87 -31.64 11.37
N ASP A 100 9.99 -32.15 11.86
CA ASP A 100 11.15 -31.36 12.30
C ASP A 100 11.67 -30.43 11.19
N THR A 101 11.39 -30.76 9.92
CA THR A 101 11.80 -29.94 8.77
C THR A 101 11.10 -28.58 8.71
N LYS A 102 9.95 -28.42 9.40
CA LYS A 102 9.15 -27.18 9.44
C LYS A 102 9.49 -26.27 10.63
N ARG A 103 10.39 -26.69 11.53
CA ARG A 103 10.87 -25.93 12.70
C ARG A 103 12.22 -25.25 12.46
N ARG A 104 12.46 -24.70 11.26
CA ARG A 104 13.78 -24.13 10.91
C ARG A 104 14.02 -22.71 11.40
N ARG A 105 12.96 -21.89 11.51
CA ARG A 105 13.08 -20.46 11.86
C ARG A 105 12.19 -20.12 13.05
N TYR A 106 12.78 -19.56 14.10
CA TYR A 106 12.07 -19.16 15.31
C TYR A 106 12.12 -17.64 15.53
N CYS A 107 11.02 -17.05 16.00
CA CYS A 107 11.00 -15.67 16.47
C CYS A 107 11.09 -15.64 18.00
N LYS A 108 12.23 -15.22 18.54
CA LYS A 108 12.43 -15.07 19.99
C LYS A 108 11.54 -14.00 20.60
N VAL A 109 11.23 -12.93 19.85
CA VAL A 109 10.39 -11.81 20.33
C VAL A 109 8.92 -12.22 20.45
N CYS A 110 8.38 -12.89 19.43
CA CYS A 110 6.99 -13.33 19.41
C CYS A 110 6.77 -14.69 20.08
N ASN A 111 7.84 -15.42 20.40
CA ASN A 111 7.80 -16.79 20.91
C ASN A 111 7.00 -17.76 20.01
N VAL A 112 7.20 -17.66 18.69
CA VAL A 112 6.54 -18.53 17.69
C VAL A 112 7.54 -19.04 16.66
N TRP A 113 7.30 -20.26 16.16
CA TRP A 113 7.92 -20.74 14.92
C TRP A 113 7.42 -19.88 13.75
N LYS A 114 8.32 -19.49 12.86
CA LYS A 114 7.99 -18.71 11.67
C LYS A 114 7.66 -19.68 10.53
N PRO A 115 6.45 -19.63 9.95
CA PRO A 115 6.20 -20.22 8.65
C PRO A 115 7.19 -19.67 7.60
N ASP A 116 7.24 -20.32 6.45
CA ASP A 116 8.00 -19.80 5.32
C ASP A 116 7.50 -18.41 4.93
N ARG A 117 8.42 -17.59 4.42
CA ARG A 117 8.16 -16.19 4.00
C ARG A 117 7.62 -15.26 5.12
N THR A 118 7.64 -15.71 6.37
CA THR A 118 7.22 -14.92 7.54
C THR A 118 8.40 -14.20 8.19
N HIS A 119 8.23 -12.90 8.43
CA HIS A 119 9.26 -12.07 9.08
C HIS A 119 8.69 -11.30 10.28
N HIS A 120 9.55 -11.00 11.25
CA HIS A 120 9.16 -10.17 12.40
C HIS A 120 9.33 -8.70 12.02
N CYS A 121 8.25 -7.92 12.13
CA CYS A 121 8.31 -6.48 12.00
C CYS A 121 8.39 -5.84 13.38
N SER A 122 9.49 -5.15 13.68
CA SER A 122 9.67 -4.43 14.94
C SER A 122 8.68 -3.27 15.11
N ALA A 123 8.33 -2.58 14.02
CA ALA A 123 7.36 -1.47 14.04
C ALA A 123 5.93 -1.96 14.35
N CYS A 124 5.52 -3.11 13.82
CA CYS A 124 4.24 -3.74 14.15
C CYS A 124 4.32 -4.62 15.42
N ASN A 125 5.52 -4.88 15.92
CA ASN A 125 5.82 -5.79 17.04
C ASN A 125 5.16 -7.17 16.92
N ARG A 126 5.21 -7.76 15.72
CA ARG A 126 4.65 -9.10 15.45
C ARG A 126 5.28 -9.75 14.23
N CYS A 127 5.10 -11.06 14.11
CA CYS A 127 5.38 -11.78 12.87
C CYS A 127 4.26 -11.56 11.86
N VAL A 128 4.64 -11.28 10.61
CA VAL A 128 3.74 -11.01 9.49
C VAL A 128 3.93 -12.08 8.42
N LEU A 129 2.82 -12.72 8.01
CA LEU A 129 2.84 -13.73 6.94
C LEU A 129 3.15 -13.10 5.58
N ASN A 130 3.98 -13.78 4.78
CA ASN A 130 4.45 -13.30 3.48
C ASN A 130 4.83 -11.81 3.52
N MET A 131 5.62 -11.44 4.53
CA MET A 131 5.92 -10.04 4.81
C MET A 131 6.70 -9.44 3.65
N ASP A 132 6.14 -8.41 3.04
CA ASP A 132 6.82 -7.68 1.98
C ASP A 132 7.69 -6.59 2.58
N HIS A 133 7.09 -5.62 3.29
CA HIS A 133 7.81 -4.59 4.02
C HIS A 133 6.90 -3.92 5.06
N HIS A 134 7.47 -3.06 5.90
CA HIS A 134 6.69 -2.12 6.70
C HIS A 134 6.61 -0.78 5.98
N CYS A 135 5.40 -0.28 5.71
CA CYS A 135 5.21 0.98 4.99
C CYS A 135 4.72 2.08 5.96
N PRO A 136 5.54 3.10 6.26
CA PRO A 136 5.16 4.19 7.15
C PRO A 136 3.96 5.00 6.64
N TRP A 137 3.82 5.14 5.32
CA TRP A 137 2.77 5.95 4.68
C TRP A 137 1.35 5.42 4.87
N ILE A 138 1.20 4.11 5.03
CA ILE A 138 -0.08 3.47 5.41
C ILE A 138 -0.11 3.12 6.91
N SER A 139 0.98 3.37 7.63
CA SER A 139 1.20 2.98 9.02
C SER A 139 0.86 1.50 9.29
N ASN A 140 1.22 0.62 8.36
CA ASN A 140 0.94 -0.81 8.44
C ASN A 140 2.01 -1.61 7.67
N CYS A 141 2.13 -2.89 7.99
CA CYS A 141 2.89 -3.81 7.16
C CYS A 141 2.13 -4.11 5.87
N VAL A 142 2.88 -4.33 4.79
CA VAL A 142 2.39 -4.99 3.58
C VAL A 142 2.77 -6.46 3.70
N GLY A 143 1.77 -7.33 3.66
CA GLY A 143 1.92 -8.78 3.78
C GLY A 143 0.84 -9.51 3.00
N LEU A 144 0.67 -10.79 3.28
CA LEU A 144 -0.21 -11.70 2.55
C LEU A 144 -1.59 -11.10 2.21
N TYR A 145 -2.33 -10.62 3.22
CA TYR A 145 -3.75 -10.28 3.04
C TYR A 145 -4.01 -8.85 2.55
N ASN A 146 -3.00 -7.99 2.50
CA ASN A 146 -3.16 -6.60 2.06
C ASN A 146 -2.22 -6.17 0.93
N ARG A 147 -1.31 -7.05 0.46
CA ARG A 147 -0.44 -6.81 -0.70
C ARG A 147 -1.23 -6.42 -1.94
N LYS A 148 -2.39 -7.03 -2.17
CA LYS A 148 -3.32 -6.65 -3.23
C LYS A 148 -3.72 -5.17 -3.18
N TYR A 149 -4.25 -4.74 -2.04
CA TYR A 149 -4.71 -3.36 -1.85
C TYR A 149 -3.55 -2.38 -2.00
N PHE A 150 -2.35 -2.77 -1.56
CA PHE A 150 -1.15 -1.98 -1.78
C PHE A 150 -0.81 -1.82 -3.27
N MET A 151 -0.87 -2.88 -4.06
CA MET A 151 -0.69 -2.77 -5.53
C MET A 151 -1.74 -1.86 -6.18
N GLN A 152 -3.00 -2.01 -5.79
CA GLN A 152 -4.10 -1.16 -6.27
C GLN A 152 -3.88 0.31 -5.88
N LEU A 153 -3.49 0.56 -4.63
CA LEU A 153 -3.16 1.89 -4.12
C LEU A 153 -2.10 2.55 -5.00
N LEU A 154 -1.01 1.86 -5.32
CA LEU A 154 0.07 2.43 -6.13
C LEU A 154 -0.38 2.75 -7.57
N VAL A 155 -1.13 1.83 -8.20
CA VAL A 155 -1.64 2.03 -9.57
C VAL A 155 -2.62 3.20 -9.62
N TYR A 156 -3.58 3.25 -8.70
CA TYR A 156 -4.56 4.34 -8.65
C TYR A 156 -3.96 5.67 -8.22
N ALA A 157 -2.91 5.66 -7.39
CA ALA A 157 -2.14 6.86 -7.07
C ALA A 157 -1.50 7.45 -8.33
N VAL A 158 -0.76 6.64 -9.11
CA VAL A 158 -0.12 7.12 -10.34
C VAL A 158 -1.16 7.61 -11.34
N ALA A 159 -2.22 6.84 -11.59
CA ALA A 159 -3.28 7.23 -12.51
C ALA A 159 -3.96 8.54 -12.07
N GLY A 160 -4.29 8.68 -10.78
CA GLY A 160 -4.89 9.88 -10.22
C GLY A 160 -3.98 11.10 -10.32
N LEU A 161 -2.68 10.94 -10.03
CA LEU A 161 -1.70 12.01 -10.16
C LEU A 161 -1.50 12.44 -11.60
N CYS A 162 -1.43 11.50 -12.56
CA CYS A 162 -1.35 11.83 -13.98
C CYS A 162 -2.59 12.64 -14.43
N PHE A 163 -3.79 12.25 -13.98
CA PHE A 163 -5.01 13.00 -14.25
C PHE A 163 -4.94 14.41 -13.66
N ILE A 164 -4.53 14.54 -12.40
CA ILE A 164 -4.38 15.82 -11.70
C ILE A 164 -3.41 16.74 -12.45
N VAL A 165 -2.21 16.26 -12.76
CA VAL A 165 -1.16 17.04 -13.42
C VAL A 165 -1.62 17.47 -14.81
N ALA A 166 -2.18 16.57 -15.62
CA ALA A 166 -2.61 16.90 -16.97
C ALA A 166 -3.67 18.02 -16.99
N HIS A 167 -4.70 17.93 -16.14
CA HIS A 167 -5.77 18.93 -16.10
C HIS A 167 -5.33 20.23 -15.41
N SER A 168 -4.42 20.15 -14.43
CA SER A 168 -3.84 21.32 -13.79
C SER A 168 -2.96 22.13 -14.76
N VAL A 169 -2.16 21.46 -15.58
CA VAL A 169 -1.37 22.11 -16.64
C VAL A 169 -2.29 22.71 -17.70
N TYR A 170 -3.32 21.97 -18.13
CA TYR A 170 -4.31 22.48 -19.07
C TYR A 170 -5.01 23.75 -18.55
N TYR A 171 -5.40 23.75 -17.27
CA TYR A 171 -5.98 24.92 -16.59
C TYR A 171 -5.03 26.13 -16.64
N LEU A 172 -3.76 25.96 -16.26
CA LEU A 172 -2.76 27.03 -16.27
C LEU A 172 -2.48 27.58 -17.67
N VAL A 173 -2.41 26.70 -18.68
CA VAL A 173 -2.18 27.10 -20.08
C VAL A 173 -3.36 27.93 -20.59
N ASN A 174 -4.60 27.49 -20.34
CA ASN A 174 -5.77 28.25 -20.76
C ASN A 174 -5.81 29.63 -20.11
N GLU A 175 -5.64 29.72 -18.79
CA GLU A 175 -5.56 31.01 -18.08
C GLU A 175 -4.50 31.93 -18.69
N SER A 176 -3.31 31.41 -19.01
CA SER A 176 -2.25 32.22 -19.62
C SER A 176 -2.59 32.74 -21.02
N ILE A 177 -3.25 31.92 -21.85
CA ILE A 177 -3.65 32.31 -23.22
C ILE A 177 -4.79 33.33 -23.19
N PHE A 178 -5.75 33.18 -22.27
CA PHE A 178 -6.87 34.13 -22.15
C PHE A 178 -6.42 35.50 -21.61
N ILE A 179 -5.40 35.54 -20.74
CA ILE A 179 -4.79 36.80 -20.27
C ILE A 179 -4.07 37.54 -21.42
N ASP A 180 -3.32 36.84 -22.27
CA ASP A 180 -2.63 37.50 -23.40
C ASP A 180 -3.58 37.95 -24.53
N GLY A 181 -4.70 37.23 -24.73
CA GLY A 181 -5.66 37.50 -25.81
C GLY A 181 -6.70 38.58 -25.49
N SER A 182 -6.88 38.93 -24.22
CA SER A 182 -7.83 39.95 -23.80
C SER A 182 -7.07 41.11 -23.14
N GLN A 183 -7.13 42.31 -23.73
CA GLN A 183 -6.85 43.55 -22.98
C GLN A 183 -7.99 43.78 -21.97
N GLN A 184 -8.18 42.83 -21.07
CA GLN A 184 -9.25 42.87 -20.10
C GLN A 184 -8.80 43.78 -18.97
N GLU A 185 -9.48 44.92 -18.82
CA GLU A 185 -9.39 45.77 -17.65
C GLU A 185 -9.42 44.87 -16.42
N ILE A 186 -8.30 44.83 -15.69
CA ILE A 186 -8.16 44.02 -14.49
C ILE A 186 -9.23 44.53 -13.52
N ASN A 187 -10.32 43.79 -13.38
CA ASN A 187 -11.26 43.97 -12.29
C ASN A 187 -10.48 43.67 -11.00
N ASP A 188 -9.96 44.73 -10.39
CA ASP A 188 -8.98 44.72 -9.30
C ASP A 188 -9.43 43.89 -8.08
N GLU A 189 -10.76 43.75 -7.90
CA GLU A 189 -11.36 43.03 -6.76
C GLU A 189 -11.06 41.53 -6.70
N ASN A 190 -10.79 40.85 -7.83
CA ASN A 190 -10.59 39.38 -7.85
C ASN A 190 -9.15 38.95 -8.19
N SER A 191 -8.26 39.90 -8.47
CA SER A 191 -6.87 39.63 -8.91
C SER A 191 -6.09 38.77 -7.89
N GLY A 192 -6.24 39.07 -6.60
CA GLY A 192 -5.59 38.33 -5.51
C GLY A 192 -6.08 36.88 -5.38
N LEU A 193 -7.38 36.63 -5.57
CA LEU A 193 -7.95 35.28 -5.46
C LEU A 193 -7.48 34.39 -6.61
N THR A 194 -7.42 34.94 -7.83
CA THR A 194 -6.89 34.24 -9.01
C THR A 194 -5.40 33.93 -8.83
N ALA A 195 -4.61 34.86 -8.30
CA ALA A 195 -3.19 34.62 -8.00
C ALA A 195 -3.02 33.47 -6.99
N ILE A 196 -3.80 33.45 -5.91
CA ILE A 196 -3.77 32.37 -4.91
C ILE A 196 -4.14 31.03 -5.55
N ALA A 197 -5.18 30.99 -6.39
CA ALA A 197 -5.60 29.77 -7.09
C ALA A 197 -4.50 29.24 -8.01
N ASN A 198 -3.85 30.11 -8.79
CA ASN A 198 -2.75 29.73 -9.68
C ASN A 198 -1.54 29.21 -8.90
N ILE A 199 -1.18 29.85 -7.78
CA ILE A 199 -0.12 29.36 -6.89
C ILE A 199 -0.48 27.97 -6.35
N TYR A 200 -1.72 27.76 -5.91
CA TYR A 200 -2.19 26.45 -5.43
C TYR A 200 -2.02 25.37 -6.50
N VAL A 201 -2.46 25.65 -7.74
CA VAL A 201 -2.35 24.71 -8.86
C VAL A 201 -0.89 24.44 -9.23
N CYS A 202 -0.01 25.45 -9.19
CA CYS A 202 1.43 25.25 -9.38
C CYS A 202 2.03 24.32 -8.32
N VAL A 203 1.64 24.47 -7.04
CA VAL A 203 2.06 23.56 -5.97
C VAL A 203 1.53 22.15 -6.20
N MET A 204 0.27 21.99 -6.63
CA MET A 204 -0.28 20.68 -7.00
C MET A 204 0.50 20.02 -8.13
N VAL A 205 0.84 20.75 -9.19
CA VAL A 205 1.62 20.23 -10.32
C VAL A 205 3.01 19.81 -9.85
N PHE A 206 3.69 20.64 -9.06
CA PHE A 206 5.01 20.33 -8.52
C PHE A 206 4.99 19.05 -7.66
N VAL A 207 4.11 18.98 -6.67
CA VAL A 207 3.98 17.81 -5.80
C VAL A 207 3.53 16.59 -6.62
N GLY A 208 2.62 16.76 -7.58
CA GLY A 208 2.13 15.71 -8.45
C GLY A 208 3.25 15.08 -9.28
N LEU A 209 4.06 15.90 -9.94
CA LEU A 209 5.22 15.45 -10.72
C LEU A 209 6.27 14.75 -9.85
N ALA A 210 6.58 15.31 -8.67
CA ALA A 210 7.52 14.70 -7.73
C ALA A 210 7.05 13.31 -7.29
N LEU A 211 5.77 13.15 -6.98
CA LEU A 211 5.18 11.86 -6.60
C LEU A 211 5.14 10.89 -7.78
N ILE A 212 4.80 11.33 -8.99
CA ILE A 212 4.82 10.47 -10.19
C ILE A 212 6.23 9.93 -10.44
N PHE A 213 7.24 10.79 -10.39
CA PHE A 213 8.64 10.41 -10.58
C PHE A 213 9.11 9.36 -9.56
N ALA A 214 8.66 9.48 -8.31
CA ALA A 214 8.96 8.50 -7.27
C ALA A 214 8.15 7.19 -7.41
N LEU A 215 6.86 7.28 -7.76
CA LEU A 215 5.94 6.15 -7.70
C LEU A 215 6.00 5.25 -8.94
N ILE A 216 6.27 5.77 -10.13
CA ILE A 216 6.39 4.93 -11.35
C ILE A 216 7.45 3.82 -11.20
N PRO A 217 8.72 4.10 -10.85
CA PRO A 217 9.72 3.05 -10.69
C PRO A 217 9.37 2.10 -9.53
N PHE A 218 8.74 2.62 -8.48
CA PHE A 218 8.29 1.81 -7.35
C PHE A 218 7.18 0.83 -7.73
N VAL A 219 6.21 1.26 -8.54
CA VAL A 219 5.18 0.41 -9.15
C VAL A 219 5.82 -0.68 -10.01
N GLN A 220 6.75 -0.31 -10.90
CA GLN A 220 7.44 -1.26 -11.77
C GLN A 220 8.20 -2.33 -10.96
N PHE A 221 8.90 -1.90 -9.91
CA PHE A 221 9.60 -2.79 -9.00
C PHE A 221 8.64 -3.80 -8.33
N HIS A 222 7.54 -3.34 -7.76
CA HIS A 222 6.59 -4.22 -7.09
C HIS A 222 5.85 -5.15 -8.07
N PHE A 223 5.51 -4.70 -9.28
CA PHE A 223 4.96 -5.59 -10.31
C PHE A 223 5.93 -6.70 -10.66
N ARG A 224 7.22 -6.39 -10.83
CA ARG A 224 8.24 -7.41 -11.08
C ARG A 224 8.31 -8.45 -9.95
N LEU A 225 8.19 -8.01 -8.69
CA LEU A 225 8.15 -8.92 -7.54
C LEU A 225 6.91 -9.82 -7.57
N VAL A 226 5.73 -9.28 -7.88
CA VAL A 226 4.51 -10.07 -8.02
C VAL A 226 4.65 -11.09 -9.15
N LEU A 227 5.20 -10.68 -10.30
CA LEU A 227 5.38 -11.57 -11.45
C LEU A 227 6.35 -12.73 -11.19
N LYS A 228 7.35 -12.53 -10.31
CA LYS A 228 8.33 -13.56 -9.90
C LYS A 228 7.96 -14.27 -8.59
N ASN A 229 6.78 -14.01 -8.05
CA ASN A 229 6.35 -14.49 -6.74
C ASN A 229 7.37 -14.27 -5.60
N SER A 230 7.98 -13.10 -5.56
CA SER A 230 8.96 -12.72 -4.55
C SER A 230 8.43 -11.55 -3.70
N THR A 231 8.99 -11.36 -2.51
CA THR A 231 8.79 -10.19 -1.65
C THR A 231 10.00 -9.25 -1.71
N THR A 232 9.88 -8.01 -1.22
CA THR A 232 11.05 -7.12 -1.18
C THR A 232 12.17 -7.67 -0.29
N ILE A 233 11.83 -8.36 0.81
CA ILE A 233 12.82 -8.99 1.69
C ILE A 233 13.57 -10.08 0.93
N GLU A 234 12.85 -10.99 0.30
CA GLU A 234 13.43 -12.10 -0.47
C GLU A 234 14.25 -11.63 -1.68
N ASN A 235 13.93 -10.47 -2.26
CA ASN A 235 14.69 -9.93 -3.38
C ASN A 235 15.94 -9.13 -2.94
N LEU A 236 16.00 -8.61 -1.71
CA LEU A 236 17.06 -7.70 -1.26
C LEU A 236 18.01 -8.31 -0.23
N ASP A 237 17.53 -9.25 0.59
CA ASP A 237 18.36 -9.91 1.60
C ASP A 237 19.02 -11.15 0.99
N GLU A 238 20.34 -11.08 0.80
CA GLU A 238 21.16 -12.16 0.24
C GLU A 238 21.01 -13.49 1.02
N ALA A 239 20.71 -13.43 2.33
CA ALA A 239 20.46 -14.63 3.13
C ALA A 239 19.10 -15.27 2.85
N THR A 240 18.17 -14.51 2.26
CA THR A 240 16.83 -14.97 1.87
C THR A 240 16.59 -14.86 0.36
N LYS A 241 17.68 -14.70 -0.42
CA LYS A 241 17.61 -14.45 -1.85
C LYS A 241 16.86 -15.55 -2.54
N ASP A 242 15.69 -15.18 -3.06
CA ASP A 242 14.84 -16.12 -3.77
C ASP A 242 15.41 -16.36 -5.16
N ASN A 243 15.92 -17.57 -5.39
CA ASN A 243 16.38 -18.05 -6.70
C ASN A 243 15.21 -18.43 -7.63
N GLY A 244 13.99 -17.98 -7.32
CA GLY A 244 12.77 -18.34 -8.03
C GLY A 244 12.11 -19.61 -7.49
N ILE A 245 12.42 -20.02 -6.25
CA ILE A 245 11.90 -21.27 -5.67
C ILE A 245 10.38 -21.23 -5.47
N TYR A 246 9.80 -20.03 -5.34
CA TYR A 246 8.36 -19.84 -5.21
C TYR A 246 7.68 -19.44 -6.53
N ASP A 247 8.43 -19.27 -7.62
CA ASP A 247 7.85 -18.91 -8.91
C ASP A 247 7.04 -20.09 -9.48
N MET A 248 5.74 -19.88 -9.70
CA MET A 248 4.81 -20.90 -10.23
C MET A 248 4.31 -20.53 -11.63
N GLY A 249 4.94 -19.55 -12.29
CA GLY A 249 4.50 -18.95 -13.54
C GLY A 249 3.54 -17.77 -13.34
N VAL A 250 3.58 -16.83 -14.29
CA VAL A 250 2.94 -15.50 -14.20
C VAL A 250 1.47 -15.56 -13.76
N GLY A 251 0.67 -16.44 -14.35
CA GLY A 251 -0.76 -16.54 -14.01
C GLY A 251 -1.00 -16.95 -12.56
N ALA A 252 -0.30 -17.97 -12.09
CA ALA A 252 -0.45 -18.47 -10.72
C ALA A 252 0.14 -17.48 -9.69
N ASN A 253 1.24 -16.81 -10.04
CA ASN A 253 1.84 -15.76 -9.21
C ASN A 253 0.90 -14.56 -9.04
N LEU A 254 0.23 -14.14 -10.12
CA LEU A 254 -0.79 -13.09 -10.06
C LEU A 254 -1.98 -13.51 -9.19
N GLN A 255 -2.46 -14.75 -9.33
CA GLN A 255 -3.57 -15.26 -8.51
C GLN A 255 -3.23 -15.34 -7.01
N GLN A 256 -1.99 -15.65 -6.66
CA GLN A 256 -1.53 -15.61 -5.27
C GLN A 256 -1.64 -14.22 -4.63
N VAL A 257 -1.59 -13.15 -5.41
CA VAL A 257 -1.74 -11.77 -4.89
C VAL A 257 -3.16 -11.24 -5.08
N PHE A 258 -3.70 -11.34 -6.29
CA PHE A 258 -4.94 -10.65 -6.68
C PHE A 258 -6.21 -11.51 -6.54
N GLY A 259 -6.06 -12.82 -6.37
CA GLY A 259 -7.14 -13.80 -6.32
C GLY A 259 -7.45 -14.44 -7.68
N VAL A 260 -8.33 -15.44 -7.67
CA VAL A 260 -8.61 -16.30 -8.84
C VAL A 260 -9.41 -15.61 -9.94
N ASN A 261 -10.17 -14.55 -9.63
CA ASN A 261 -11.04 -13.88 -10.60
C ASN A 261 -10.42 -12.55 -11.10
N PRO A 262 -9.96 -12.48 -12.36
CA PRO A 262 -9.36 -11.27 -12.94
C PRO A 262 -10.29 -10.04 -12.95
N LEU A 263 -11.60 -10.25 -13.06
CA LEU A 263 -12.58 -9.15 -13.06
C LEU A 263 -12.58 -8.37 -11.74
N CYS A 264 -12.12 -8.99 -10.66
CA CYS A 264 -12.06 -8.39 -9.33
C CYS A 264 -10.66 -7.88 -8.97
N TRP A 265 -9.66 -8.00 -9.85
CA TRP A 265 -8.28 -7.58 -9.58
C TRP A 265 -8.15 -6.08 -9.35
N PHE A 266 -8.99 -5.29 -10.00
CA PHE A 266 -9.01 -3.84 -9.87
C PHE A 266 -9.98 -3.35 -8.78
N ALA A 267 -10.94 -4.16 -8.35
CA ALA A 267 -11.86 -3.78 -7.29
C ALA A 267 -11.19 -3.88 -5.89
N PRO A 268 -11.16 -2.81 -5.07
CA PRO A 268 -10.59 -2.85 -3.72
C PRO A 268 -11.54 -3.46 -2.68
N CYS A 269 -12.19 -4.57 -3.04
CA CYS A 269 -13.19 -5.28 -2.23
C CYS A 269 -12.68 -6.67 -1.78
N ASN A 270 -13.14 -7.10 -0.61
CA ASN A 270 -12.80 -8.41 -0.02
C ASN A 270 -13.94 -9.38 -0.30
N LEU A 271 -14.04 -9.82 -1.56
CA LEU A 271 -14.92 -10.92 -1.92
C LEU A 271 -14.19 -12.25 -1.71
N PRO A 272 -14.87 -13.35 -1.39
CA PRO A 272 -14.23 -14.67 -1.23
C PRO A 272 -13.37 -15.07 -2.43
N LEU A 273 -13.81 -14.74 -3.65
CA LEU A 273 -13.11 -14.99 -4.92
C LEU A 273 -11.92 -14.05 -5.17
N ASN A 274 -11.69 -13.10 -4.27
CA ASN A 274 -10.73 -11.99 -4.42
C ASN A 274 -9.63 -12.00 -3.35
N ARG A 275 -9.56 -13.08 -2.57
CA ARG A 275 -8.52 -13.32 -1.57
C ARG A 275 -7.27 -13.89 -2.24
N PRO A 276 -6.07 -13.61 -1.69
CA PRO A 276 -4.85 -14.26 -2.14
C PRO A 276 -5.02 -15.79 -2.06
N VAL A 277 -4.55 -16.51 -3.07
CA VAL A 277 -4.55 -17.98 -3.08
C VAL A 277 -3.46 -18.49 -2.15
N GLY A 278 -3.82 -19.41 -1.24
CA GLY A 278 -2.91 -20.03 -0.27
C GLY A 278 -3.32 -19.76 1.18
N ASP A 279 -2.75 -20.55 2.10
CA ASP A 279 -2.99 -20.42 3.55
C ASP A 279 -1.98 -19.49 4.23
N GLY A 280 -0.96 -19.03 3.49
CA GLY A 280 0.07 -18.12 3.97
C GLY A 280 1.18 -18.77 4.77
N VAL A 281 1.06 -20.07 5.05
CA VAL A 281 1.96 -20.81 5.93
C VAL A 281 2.62 -22.01 5.23
N ARG A 282 2.03 -22.47 4.12
CA ARG A 282 2.58 -23.47 3.21
C ARG A 282 2.72 -22.85 1.84
N TRP A 283 3.87 -23.10 1.22
CA TRP A 283 4.21 -22.59 -0.09
C TRP A 283 4.76 -23.72 -0.94
N THR A 284 4.25 -23.86 -2.16
CA THR A 284 4.83 -24.77 -3.15
C THR A 284 6.23 -24.27 -3.50
N GLN A 285 7.21 -25.16 -3.48
CA GLN A 285 8.60 -24.87 -3.79
C GLN A 285 9.03 -25.73 -5.00
N TYR A 286 9.69 -25.11 -5.96
CA TYR A 286 10.37 -25.78 -7.07
C TYR A 286 11.88 -25.69 -6.84
N TYR A 287 12.53 -26.85 -6.76
CA TYR A 287 13.99 -27.00 -6.59
C TYR A 287 14.65 -27.31 -7.93
#